data_AF-A0A3M1P0K3-F1
#
_entry.id   AF-A0A3M1P0K3-F1
#
_cell.length_a   1.000
_cell.length_b   1.000
_cell.length_c   1.000
_cell.angle_alpha   90.00
_cell.angle_beta   90.00
_cell.angle_gamma   90.00
#
_symmetry.space_group_name_H-M   'P 1'
#
loop_
_entity.id
_entity.type
_entity.pdbx_description
1 polymer ?
#
loop_
_entity_poly.entity_id
_entity_poly.type
_entity_poly.pdbx_seq_one_letter_code
_entity_poly.pdbx_strand_id
1 'polypeptide(L)'
;METALAYKSMNAQKGINQYQQNVILNATPEELILKLYDLGILSIRRNDFEKANLVLTELISALNFEYQEEALGLFKLYRYCQDCLYKGNTKEPIHILSELRETWAKAFNLA
;
A
#
# COMPACT_ATOMS: atom_id res chain seq x y z
N MET A 1 -30.30 -2.11 -29.79
CA MET A 1 -30.65 -2.65 -28.46
C MET A 1 -29.52 -3.50 -27.86
N GLU A 2 -28.59 -4.06 -28.67
CA GLU A 2 -27.40 -4.81 -28.18
C GLU A 2 -26.30 -3.94 -27.54
N THR A 3 -26.20 -2.66 -27.88
CA THR A 3 -25.11 -1.79 -27.38
C THR A 3 -25.26 -1.40 -25.90
N ALA A 4 -26.49 -1.35 -25.37
CA ALA A 4 -26.75 -1.03 -23.97
C ALA A 4 -26.44 -2.20 -23.01
N LEU A 5 -26.59 -3.44 -23.49
CA LEU A 5 -26.26 -4.65 -22.73
C LEU A 5 -24.75 -4.81 -22.59
N ALA A 6 -23.98 -4.47 -23.62
CA ALA A 6 -22.51 -4.43 -23.58
C ALA A 6 -21.98 -3.34 -22.63
N TYR A 7 -22.63 -2.17 -22.58
CA TYR A 7 -22.22 -1.07 -21.68
C TYR A 7 -22.46 -1.40 -20.19
N LYS A 8 -23.54 -2.12 -19.90
CA LYS A 8 -23.87 -2.54 -18.52
C LYS A 8 -22.95 -3.64 -18.01
N SER A 9 -22.45 -4.50 -18.89
CA SER A 9 -21.51 -5.58 -18.56
C SER A 9 -20.06 -5.10 -18.44
N MET A 10 -19.67 -4.03 -19.16
CA MET A 10 -18.33 -3.42 -19.03
C MET A 10 -18.14 -2.63 -17.73
N ASN A 11 -19.21 -2.11 -17.13
CA ASN A 11 -19.18 -1.40 -15.85
C ASN A 11 -19.25 -2.33 -14.62
N ALA A 12 -19.61 -3.60 -14.80
CA ALA A 12 -19.67 -4.57 -13.70
C ALA A 12 -18.27 -5.06 -13.24
N GLN A 13 -17.23 -4.79 -14.02
CA GLN A 13 -15.84 -5.23 -13.72
C GLN A 13 -14.95 -4.13 -13.13
N LYS A 14 -15.47 -2.92 -12.90
CA LYS A 14 -14.65 -1.76 -12.49
C LYS A 14 -15.27 -0.93 -11.36
N GLY A 15 -15.88 -1.61 -10.39
CA GLY A 15 -16.42 -0.96 -9.18
C GLY A 15 -15.63 -1.38 -7.95
N ILE A 16 -14.81 -0.48 -7.41
CA ILE A 16 -14.54 -0.53 -5.97
C ILE A 16 -15.91 -0.48 -5.30
N ASN A 17 -16.26 -1.50 -4.52
CA ASN A 17 -17.58 -1.62 -3.90
C ASN A 17 -17.85 -0.34 -3.09
N GLN A 18 -19.05 0.26 -3.19
CA GLN A 18 -19.41 1.50 -2.46
C GLN A 18 -19.05 1.42 -0.96
N TYR A 19 -19.12 0.23 -0.37
CA TYR A 19 -18.64 -0.02 0.99
C TYR A 19 -17.14 0.26 1.17
N GLN A 20 -16.29 -0.22 0.26
CA GLN A 20 -14.85 0.01 0.30
C GLN A 20 -14.51 1.49 0.08
N GLN A 21 -15.27 2.18 -0.77
CA GLN A 21 -15.12 3.63 -0.96
C GLN A 21 -15.45 4.39 0.33
N ASN A 22 -16.57 4.07 0.98
CA ASN A 22 -16.96 4.71 2.25
C ASN A 22 -15.94 4.44 3.37
N VAL A 23 -15.35 3.25 3.43
CA VAL A 23 -14.29 2.95 4.41
C VAL A 23 -13.04 3.80 4.16
N ILE A 24 -12.65 4.05 2.91
CA ILE A 24 -11.49 4.88 2.58
C ILE A 24 -11.79 6.36 2.85
N LEU A 25 -12.97 6.85 2.45
CA LEU A 25 -13.35 8.26 2.59
C LEU A 25 -13.51 8.72 4.05
N ASN A 26 -13.80 7.79 4.96
CA ASN A 26 -13.92 8.08 6.38
C ASN A 26 -12.71 7.61 7.20
N ALA A 27 -11.66 7.09 6.54
CA ALA A 27 -10.47 6.62 7.24
C ALA A 27 -9.64 7.79 7.75
N THR A 28 -9.06 7.64 8.94
CA THR A 28 -8.06 8.58 9.44
C THR A 28 -6.74 8.45 8.66
N PRO A 29 -5.86 9.46 8.65
CA PRO A 29 -4.54 9.35 8.03
C PRO A 29 -3.74 8.13 8.52
N GLU A 30 -3.82 7.81 9.81
CA GLU A 30 -3.18 6.64 10.42
C GLU A 30 -3.72 5.33 9.84
N GLU A 31 -5.04 5.22 9.69
CA GLU A 31 -5.67 4.06 9.07
C GLU A 31 -5.30 3.93 7.59
N LEU A 32 -5.14 5.04 6.87
CA LEU A 32 -4.68 5.04 5.48
C LEU A 32 -3.24 4.54 5.35
N ILE A 33 -2.35 4.91 6.27
CA ILE A 33 -0.98 4.38 6.32
C ILE A 33 -1.00 2.86 6.50
N LEU A 34 -1.78 2.34 7.46
CA LEU A 34 -1.89 0.89 7.66
C LEU A 34 -2.48 0.17 6.44
N LYS A 35 -3.47 0.77 5.76
CA LYS A 35 -4.01 0.23 4.51
C LYS A 35 -3.00 0.22 3.37
N LEU A 36 -2.09 1.22 3.29
CA LEU A 36 -0.99 1.20 2.32
C LEU A 36 -0.03 0.04 2.60
N TYR A 37 0.35 -0.20 3.86
CA TYR A 37 1.15 -1.37 4.22
C TYR A 37 0.47 -2.69 3.84
N ASP A 38 -0.81 -2.85 4.17
CA ASP A 38 -1.61 -4.03 3.80
C ASP A 38 -1.63 -4.24 2.29
N LEU A 39 -1.84 -3.16 1.52
CA LEU A 39 -1.85 -3.20 0.08
C LEU A 39 -0.48 -3.60 -0.49
N GLY A 40 0.60 -3.03 0.04
CA GLY A 40 1.97 -3.36 -0.36
C GLY A 40 2.30 -4.83 -0.15
N ILE A 41 2.03 -5.34 1.06
CA ILE A 41 2.26 -6.76 1.41
C ILE A 41 1.42 -7.67 0.50
N LEU A 42 0.14 -7.36 0.30
CA LEU A 42 -0.74 -8.14 -0.57
C LEU A 42 -0.26 -8.14 -2.02
N SER A 43 0.17 -6.99 -2.54
CA SER A 43 0.72 -6.86 -3.89
C SER A 43 1.98 -7.70 -4.06
N ILE A 44 2.91 -7.66 -3.11
CA ILE A 44 4.14 -8.48 -3.17
C ILE A 44 3.79 -9.97 -3.14
N ARG A 45 2.87 -10.41 -2.27
CA ARG A 45 2.40 -11.81 -2.21
C ARG A 45 1.72 -12.27 -3.50
N ARG A 46 1.14 -11.36 -4.27
CA ARG A 46 0.52 -11.62 -5.58
C ARG A 46 1.49 -11.47 -6.75
N ASN A 47 2.77 -11.21 -6.48
CA ASN A 47 3.79 -10.87 -7.49
C ASN A 47 3.42 -9.66 -8.37
N ASP A 48 2.57 -8.77 -7.85
CA ASP A 48 2.21 -7.50 -8.50
C ASP A 48 3.24 -6.44 -8.09
N PHE A 49 4.46 -6.57 -8.63
CA PHE A 49 5.61 -5.74 -8.23
C PHE A 49 5.48 -4.30 -8.70
N GLU A 50 4.77 -4.04 -9.79
CA GLU A 50 4.45 -2.68 -10.24
C GLU A 50 3.62 -1.98 -9.16
N LYS A 51 2.53 -2.62 -8.71
CA LYS A 51 1.68 -2.06 -7.66
C LYS A 51 2.39 -1.95 -6.31
N ALA A 52 3.22 -2.93 -5.96
CA ALA A 52 4.04 -2.85 -4.75
C ALA A 52 5.01 -1.66 -4.78
N ASN A 53 5.63 -1.38 -5.93
CA ASN A 53 6.51 -0.22 -6.10
C ASN A 53 5.77 1.11 -6.02
N LEU A 54 4.54 1.18 -6.54
CA LEU A 54 3.67 2.35 -6.36
C LEU A 54 3.39 2.60 -4.88
N VAL A 55 3.01 1.57 -4.12
CA VAL A 55 2.79 1.69 -2.67
C VAL A 55 4.04 2.17 -1.93
N LEU A 56 5.21 1.60 -2.23
CA LEU A 56 6.47 2.02 -1.63
C LEU A 56 6.80 3.49 -1.96
N THR A 57 6.49 3.94 -3.17
CA THR A 57 6.68 5.34 -3.60
C THR A 57 5.73 6.29 -2.87
N GLU A 58 4.48 5.89 -2.65
CA GLU A 58 3.53 6.67 -1.84
C GLU A 58 3.98 6.76 -0.37
N LEU A 59 4.45 5.65 0.21
CA LEU A 59 5.01 5.65 1.58
C LEU A 59 6.24 6.55 1.71
N ILE A 60 7.11 6.60 0.69
CA ILE A 60 8.24 7.53 0.64
C ILE A 60 7.76 8.99 0.56
N SER A 61 6.77 9.26 -0.30
CA SER A 61 6.22 10.60 -0.48
C SER A 61 5.49 11.13 0.77
N ALA A 62 5.00 10.23 1.62
CA ALA A 62 4.35 10.55 2.88
C ALA A 62 5.33 10.82 4.05
N LEU A 63 6.63 10.65 3.86
CA LEU A 63 7.61 10.90 4.93
C LEU A 63 7.74 12.39 5.25
N ASN A 64 7.75 12.74 6.55
CA ASN A 64 8.06 14.09 7.00
C ASN A 64 9.57 14.24 7.26
N PHE A 65 10.26 14.93 6.36
CA PHE A 65 11.72 15.19 6.46
C PHE A 65 12.12 16.29 7.44
N GLU A 66 11.18 16.92 8.14
CA GLU A 66 11.49 17.72 9.33
C GLU A 66 12.11 16.85 10.44
N TYR A 67 11.72 15.56 10.51
CA TYR A 67 12.30 14.54 11.39
C TYR A 67 13.36 13.73 10.63
N GLN A 68 14.55 14.31 10.49
CA GLN A 68 15.55 13.88 9.52
C GLN A 68 16.07 12.46 9.73
N GLU A 69 16.35 12.04 10.97
CA GLU A 69 16.97 10.73 11.24
C GLU A 69 16.00 9.58 10.92
N GLU A 70 14.77 9.67 11.43
CA GLU A 70 13.73 8.66 11.24
C GLU A 70 13.27 8.60 9.80
N ALA A 71 13.01 9.76 9.17
CA ALA A 71 12.61 9.83 7.78
C ALA A 71 13.68 9.25 6.85
N LEU A 72 14.97 9.53 7.11
CA LEU A 72 16.07 8.97 6.33
C LEU A 72 16.20 7.45 6.51
N GLY A 73 15.98 6.95 7.73
CA GLY A 73 15.95 5.51 8.01
C GLY A 73 14.85 4.78 7.23
N LEU A 74 13.62 5.28 7.32
CA LEU A 74 12.47 4.73 6.59
C LEU A 74 12.63 4.83 5.08
N PHE A 75 13.12 5.96 4.58
CA PHE A 75 13.43 6.14 3.17
C PHE A 75 14.38 5.04 2.66
N LYS A 76 15.49 4.81 3.38
CA LYS A 76 16.46 3.76 3.02
C LYS A 76 15.85 2.36 3.05
N LEU A 77 15.00 2.06 4.04
CA LEU A 77 14.30 0.77 4.11
C LEU A 77 13.34 0.57 2.94
N TYR A 78 12.54 1.59 2.58
CA TYR A 78 11.63 1.48 1.44
C TYR A 78 12.38 1.33 0.12
N ARG A 79 13.48 2.07 -0.07
CA ARG A 79 14.36 1.91 -1.24
C ARG A 79 14.96 0.51 -1.31
N TYR A 80 15.42 -0.03 -0.18
CA TYR A 80 15.91 -1.41 -0.11
C TYR A 80 14.82 -2.41 -0.50
N CYS A 81 13.57 -2.22 -0.05
CA CYS A 81 12.45 -3.05 -0.48
C CYS A 81 12.23 -2.98 -2.01
N GLN A 82 12.27 -1.79 -2.61
CA GLN A 82 12.17 -1.64 -4.08
C GLN A 82 13.29 -2.40 -4.81
N ASP A 83 14.52 -2.31 -4.31
CA ASP A 83 15.67 -3.04 -4.88
C ASP A 83 15.52 -4.56 -4.76
N CYS A 84 14.98 -5.05 -3.64
CA CYS A 84 14.66 -6.47 -3.46
C CYS A 84 13.60 -6.94 -4.46
N LEU A 85 12.54 -6.16 -4.67
CA LEU A 85 11.49 -6.49 -5.64
C LEU A 85 12.03 -6.51 -7.07
N TYR A 86 12.91 -5.57 -7.43
CA TYR A 86 13.60 -5.58 -8.72
C TYR A 86 14.43 -6.86 -8.93
N LYS A 87 15.03 -7.39 -7.87
CA LYS A 87 15.78 -8.65 -7.86
C LYS A 87 14.89 -9.90 -7.75
N GLY A 88 13.56 -9.74 -7.68
CA GLY A 88 12.61 -10.84 -7.46
C GLY A 88 12.61 -11.42 -6.05
N ASN A 89 13.30 -10.79 -5.09
CA ASN A 89 13.28 -11.21 -3.69
C ASN A 89 12.06 -10.60 -2.98
N THR A 90 11.08 -11.45 -2.66
CA THR A 90 9.83 -11.05 -2.00
C THR A 90 9.86 -11.24 -0.48
N LYS A 91 10.78 -12.06 0.04
CA LYS A 91 10.80 -12.44 1.46
C LYS A 91 11.18 -11.25 2.34
N GLU A 92 12.28 -10.56 2.01
CA GLU A 92 12.77 -9.42 2.79
C GLU A 92 11.76 -8.26 2.80
N PRO A 93 11.18 -7.81 1.66
CA PRO A 93 10.15 -6.77 1.67
C PRO A 93 8.91 -7.13 2.48
N ILE A 94 8.42 -8.37 2.38
CA ILE A 94 7.26 -8.80 3.17
C ILE A 94 7.56 -8.73 4.66
N HIS A 95 8.73 -9.22 5.09
CA HIS A 95 9.12 -9.18 6.50
C HIS A 95 9.21 -7.74 7.02
N ILE A 96 9.97 -6.88 6.35
CA ILE A 96 10.15 -5.48 6.74
C ILE A 96 8.81 -4.73 6.80
N LEU A 97 7.98 -4.86 5.76
CA LEU A 97 6.69 -4.17 5.73
C LEU A 97 5.72 -4.70 6.80
N SER A 98 5.81 -5.98 7.17
CA SER A 98 4.96 -6.56 8.22
C SER A 98 5.36 -6.02 9.60
N GLU A 99 6.66 -6.00 9.92
CA GLU A 99 7.16 -5.45 11.19
C GLU A 99 6.85 -3.95 11.34
N LEU A 100 7.04 -3.17 10.26
CA LEU A 100 6.69 -1.75 10.26
C LEU A 100 5.20 -1.54 10.44
N ARG A 101 4.35 -2.30 9.73
CA ARG A 101 2.90 -2.23 9.89
C ARG A 101 2.47 -2.47 11.33
N GLU A 102 3.01 -3.51 11.98
CA GLU A 102 2.70 -3.83 13.38
C GLU A 102 3.19 -2.74 14.33
N THR A 103 4.38 -2.18 14.07
CA THR A 103 4.95 -1.08 14.85
C THR A 103 4.07 0.17 14.78
N TRP A 104 3.63 0.55 13.58
CA TRP A 104 2.74 1.69 13.39
C TRP A 104 1.35 1.46 13.99
N ALA A 105 0.79 0.24 13.87
CA ALA A 105 -0.48 -0.08 14.50
C ALA A 105 -0.42 0.11 16.02
N LYS A 106 0.68 -0.32 16.66
CA LYS A 106 0.91 -0.09 18.09
C LYS A 106 1.07 1.40 18.40
N ALA A 107 1.86 2.13 17.61
CA ALA A 107 2.09 3.57 17.82
C ALA A 107 0.80 4.40 17.71
N PHE A 108 -0.12 3.99 16.82
CA PHE A 108 -1.41 4.65 16.62
C PHE A 108 -2.53 4.16 17.55
N ASN A 109 -2.26 3.19 18.44
CA ASN A 109 -3.26 2.50 19.25
C ASN A 109 -4.39 1.85 18.40
N LEU A 110 -4.03 1.28 17.26
CA LEU A 110 -4.90 0.56 16.32
C LEU A 110 -4.59 -0.95 16.26
N ALA A 111 -3.80 -1.46 17.22
CA ALA A 111 -3.37 -2.85 17.33
C ALA A 111 -4.25 -3.65 18.31
#